data_AF-A0A9D5Q2S8-F1
#
_entry.id   AF-A0A9D5Q2S8-F1
#
_cell.length_a   1.000
_cell.length_b   1.000
_cell.length_c   1.000
_cell.angle_alpha   90.00
_cell.angle_beta   90.00
_cell.angle_gamma   90.00
#
_symmetry.space_group_name_H-M   'P 1'
#
loop_
_entity.id
_entity.type
_entity.pdbx_description
1 polymer ?
#
loop_
_entity_poly.entity_id
_entity_poly.type
_entity_poly.pdbx_seq_one_letter_code
_entity_poly.pdbx_strand_id
1 'polypeptide(L)'
;MNPDRLKEYIKLMEENDLSELEIEEGGKRIRLKKKADHTEVVTPPAAVTKISEPEGAGEAEKSYLEIKAPMVGTFYRAPSPGAK
;
A
#
# COMPACT_ATOMS: atom_id res chain seq x y z
N MET A 1 5.18 -29.02 9.31
CA MET A 1 4.74 -27.73 9.89
C MET A 1 4.22 -28.07 11.27
N ASN A 2 4.82 -27.54 12.33
CA ASN A 2 4.58 -28.04 13.69
C ASN A 2 3.51 -27.17 14.36
N PRO A 3 2.35 -27.72 14.76
CA PRO A 3 1.24 -26.95 15.34
C PRO A 3 1.57 -26.33 16.71
N ASP A 4 2.60 -26.83 17.39
CA ASP A 4 3.00 -26.35 18.72
C ASP A 4 3.66 -24.97 18.69
N ARG A 5 4.48 -24.69 17.66
CA ARG A 5 5.14 -23.39 17.50
C ARG A 5 4.17 -22.25 17.23
N LEU A 6 3.08 -22.52 16.49
CA LEU A 6 2.08 -21.50 16.20
C LEU A 6 1.37 -21.03 17.48
N LYS A 7 1.10 -21.94 18.42
CA LYS A 7 0.51 -21.61 19.73
C LYS A 7 1.44 -20.74 20.57
N GLU A 8 2.74 -20.99 20.49
CA GLU A 8 3.76 -20.19 21.18
C GLU A 8 3.81 -18.76 20.62
N TYR A 9 3.79 -18.59 19.29
CA TYR A 9 3.73 -17.27 18.67
C TYR A 9 2.42 -16.52 18.99
N ILE A 10 1.28 -17.22 19.06
CA ILE A 10 0.01 -16.62 19.46
C ILE A 10 0.07 -16.14 20.91
N LYS A 11 0.60 -16.95 21.83
CA LYS A 11 0.81 -16.53 23.23
C LYS A 11 1.69 -15.29 23.33
N LEU A 12 2.79 -15.26 22.57
CA LEU A 12 3.73 -14.15 22.57
C LEU A 12 3.10 -12.87 22.00
N MET A 13 2.22 -13.02 21.01
CA MET A 13 1.41 -11.92 20.45
C MET A 13 0.39 -11.37 21.46
N GLU A 14 -0.24 -12.24 22.26
CA GLU A 14 -1.17 -11.83 23.33
C GLU A 14 -0.46 -11.16 24.51
N GLU A 15 0.65 -11.73 24.98
CA GLU A 15 1.40 -11.22 26.14
C GLU A 15 2.03 -9.84 25.89
N ASN A 16 2.33 -9.52 24.63
CA ASN A 16 2.89 -8.24 24.21
C ASN A 16 1.87 -7.31 23.54
N ASP A 17 0.58 -7.68 23.53
CA ASP A 17 -0.51 -6.95 22.84
C ASP A 17 -0.15 -6.48 21.41
N LEU A 18 0.53 -7.36 20.66
CA LEU A 18 0.96 -7.06 19.31
C LEU A 18 -0.20 -7.19 18.32
N SER A 19 -0.30 -6.22 17.41
CA SER A 19 -1.33 -6.21 16.36
C SER A 19 -0.88 -6.97 15.10
N GLU A 20 0.44 -7.06 14.87
CA GLU A 20 1.05 -7.77 13.76
C GLU A 20 2.39 -8.39 14.19
N LEU A 21 2.66 -9.63 13.75
CA LEU A 21 3.91 -10.33 13.99
C LEU A 21 4.37 -11.02 12.70
N GLU A 22 5.60 -10.76 12.28
CA GLU A 22 6.23 -11.39 11.11
C GLU A 22 7.48 -12.15 11.52
N ILE A 23 7.56 -13.43 11.14
CA ILE A 23 8.67 -14.33 11.49
C ILE A 23 9.21 -14.97 10.22
N GLU A 24 10.54 -14.94 10.06
CA GLU A 24 11.26 -15.61 8.97
C GLU A 24 12.22 -16.65 9.54
N GLU A 25 11.92 -17.95 9.35
CA GLU A 25 12.78 -19.06 9.76
C GLU A 25 13.13 -19.91 8.54
N GLY A 26 14.43 -19.98 8.18
CA GLY A 26 14.95 -20.95 7.21
C GLY A 26 14.25 -20.95 5.84
N GLY A 27 13.83 -19.77 5.36
CA GLY A 27 13.11 -19.60 4.08
C GLY A 27 11.58 -19.71 4.18
N LYS A 28 11.01 -19.78 5.39
CA LYS A 28 9.56 -19.74 5.63
C LYS A 28 9.18 -18.44 6.30
N ARG A 29 8.23 -17.72 5.70
CA ARG A 29 7.70 -16.45 6.21
C ARG A 29 6.29 -16.67 6.77
N ILE A 30 6.08 -16.33 8.04
CA ILE A 30 4.79 -16.45 8.74
C ILE A 30 4.36 -15.06 9.17
N ARG A 31 3.14 -14.66 8.82
CA ARG A 31 2.52 -13.39 9.23
C ARG A 31 1.28 -13.67 10.07
N LEU A 32 1.24 -13.15 11.29
CA LEU A 32 0.09 -13.18 12.18
C LEU A 32 -0.45 -11.76 12.33
N LYS A 33 -1.77 -11.60 12.19
CA LYS A 33 -2.48 -10.33 12.44
C LYS A 33 -3.59 -10.58 13.46
N LYS A 34 -3.58 -9.82 14.54
CA LYS A 34 -4.70 -9.76 15.49
C LYS A 34 -5.80 -8.96 14.79
N LYS A 35 -6.91 -9.60 14.41
CA LYS A 35 -8.07 -8.89 13.85
C LYS A 35 -8.66 -8.01 14.95
N ALA A 36 -8.27 -6.75 14.98
CA ALA A 36 -9.07 -5.71 15.59
C ALA A 36 -10.14 -5.36 14.56
N ASP A 37 -11.40 -5.66 14.85
CA ASP A 37 -12.57 -5.17 14.13
C ASP A 37 -12.60 -3.64 14.24
N HIS A 38 -11.79 -2.95 13.44
CA HIS A 38 -12.05 -1.57 13.10
C HIS A 38 -13.06 -1.61 11.96
N THR A 39 -14.34 -1.67 12.32
CA THR A 39 -15.43 -1.32 11.43
C THR A 39 -15.22 0.15 11.06
N GLU A 40 -14.59 0.39 9.91
CA GLU A 40 -14.57 1.71 9.30
C GLU A 40 -16.02 2.12 9.06
N VAL A 41 -16.49 3.07 9.87
CA VAL A 41 -17.79 3.71 9.71
C VAL A 41 -17.70 4.59 8.47
N VAL A 42 -18.11 4.04 7.33
CA VAL A 42 -18.29 4.82 6.09
C VAL A 42 -19.50 5.73 6.29
N THR A 43 -19.26 7.00 6.60
CA THR A 43 -20.26 8.06 6.49
C THR A 43 -20.25 8.59 5.06
N PRO A 44 -21.38 8.61 4.33
CA PRO A 44 -21.42 9.27 3.04
C PRO A 44 -21.49 10.81 3.25
N PRO A 45 -20.61 11.62 2.64
CA PRO A 45 -20.76 13.06 2.69
C PRO A 45 -21.94 13.52 1.83
N ALA A 46 -22.73 14.44 2.40
CA ALA A 46 -23.84 15.10 1.73
C ALA A 46 -23.35 15.89 0.50
N ALA A 47 -24.03 15.71 -0.63
CA ALA A 47 -23.77 16.42 -1.86
C ALA A 47 -24.12 17.91 -1.71
N VAL A 48 -23.11 18.78 -1.81
CA VAL A 48 -23.29 20.21 -2.07
C VAL A 48 -22.82 20.46 -3.50
N THR A 49 -23.77 20.69 -4.39
CA THR A 49 -23.55 21.09 -5.78
C THR A 49 -22.92 22.48 -5.82
N LYS A 50 -21.65 22.58 -6.24
CA LYS A 50 -21.08 23.86 -6.71
C LYS A 50 -20.32 23.63 -8.01
N ILE A 51 -20.83 24.27 -9.05
CA ILE A 51 -20.32 24.31 -10.42
C ILE A 51 -19.22 25.39 -10.47
N SER A 52 -18.02 25.05 -10.98
CA SER A 52 -17.26 25.78 -12.02
C SER A 52 -15.73 25.54 -11.98
N GLU A 53 -15.21 25.30 -13.19
CA GLU A 53 -13.84 25.47 -13.74
C GLU A 53 -12.71 24.44 -13.44
N PRO A 54 -11.88 24.05 -14.44
CA PRO A 54 -10.92 22.96 -14.33
C PRO A 54 -9.56 23.49 -13.89
N GLU A 55 -9.26 23.37 -12.61
CA GLU A 55 -7.91 23.58 -12.10
C GLU A 55 -7.49 22.37 -11.28
N GLY A 56 -6.41 21.72 -11.71
CA GLY A 56 -5.68 20.68 -10.98
C GLY A 56 -6.52 19.47 -10.58
N ALA A 57 -6.42 18.38 -11.35
CA ALA A 57 -6.84 17.07 -10.88
C ALA A 57 -6.02 16.71 -9.64
N GLY A 58 -6.55 17.07 -8.47
CA GLY A 58 -6.05 16.64 -7.17
C GLY A 58 -6.01 15.13 -7.17
N GLU A 59 -4.83 14.58 -6.89
CA GLU A 59 -4.64 13.15 -6.81
C GLU A 59 -5.56 12.59 -5.73
N ALA A 60 -6.62 11.91 -6.16
CA ALA A 60 -7.33 10.95 -5.32
C ALA A 60 -6.29 10.06 -4.65
N GLU A 61 -6.42 9.83 -3.34
CA GLU A 61 -5.50 8.99 -2.57
C GLU A 61 -5.38 7.62 -3.24
N LYS A 62 -4.31 7.43 -4.01
CA LYS A 62 -4.07 6.19 -4.75
C LYS A 62 -3.67 5.16 -3.71
N SER A 63 -4.53 4.16 -3.47
CA SER A 63 -4.24 2.99 -2.63
C SER A 63 -3.28 2.00 -3.32
N TYR A 64 -2.20 2.54 -3.89
CA TYR A 64 -1.20 1.77 -4.62
C TYR A 64 0.17 2.39 -4.39
N LEU A 65 1.20 1.55 -4.36
CA LEU A 65 2.59 1.98 -4.28
C LEU A 65 3.04 2.48 -5.67
N GLU A 66 3.21 3.78 -5.83
CA GLU A 66 3.74 4.36 -7.07
C GLU A 66 5.24 4.06 -7.19
N ILE A 67 5.62 3.28 -8.20
CA ILE A 67 7.02 3.03 -8.54
C ILE A 67 7.35 3.85 -9.79
N LYS A 68 8.07 4.97 -9.60
CA LYS A 68 8.54 5.81 -10.70
C LYS A 68 9.69 5.11 -11.43
N ALA A 69 9.40 4.53 -12.59
CA ALA A 69 10.42 4.02 -13.49
C ALA A 69 10.98 5.19 -14.34
N PRO A 70 12.30 5.46 -14.32
CA PRO A 70 12.89 6.42 -15.23
C PRO A 70 12.71 5.92 -16.67
N MET A 71 12.15 6.75 -17.55
CA MET A 71 12.15 6.44 -18.98
C MET A 71 13.58 6.51 -19.49
N VAL A 72 14.14 5.37 -19.90
CA VAL A 72 15.48 5.31 -20.51
C VAL A 72 15.32 5.49 -22.01
N GLY A 73 15.79 6.61 -22.55
CA GLY A 73 15.76 6.89 -23.97
C GLY A 73 16.44 8.20 -24.31
N THR A 74 16.89 8.33 -25.56
CA THR A 74 17.45 9.59 -26.07
C THR A 74 16.33 10.42 -26.71
N PHE A 75 16.04 11.59 -26.16
CA PHE A 75 15.11 12.53 -26.78
C PHE A 75 15.83 13.32 -27.88
N TYR A 76 15.37 13.17 -29.12
CA TYR A 76 15.80 14.02 -30.22
C TYR A 76 14.82 15.18 -30.38
N ARG A 77 15.30 16.43 -30.27
CA ARG A 77 14.51 17.62 -30.62
C ARG A 77 14.25 17.75 -32.12
N ALA A 78 15.06 17.07 -32.93
CA ALA A 78 14.97 17.06 -34.37
C ALA A 78 14.27 15.77 -34.84
N PRO A 79 13.61 15.77 -36.02
CA PRO A 79 12.84 14.61 -36.51
C PRO A 79 13.70 13.35 -36.74
N SER A 80 15.02 13.49 -36.79
CA SER A 80 15.98 12.38 -36.88
C SER A 80 17.34 12.77 -36.27
N PRO A 81 18.18 11.78 -35.88
CA PRO A 81 19.53 12.03 -35.39
C PRO A 81 20.38 12.78 -36.41
N GLY A 82 20.90 13.95 -36.04
CA GLY A 82 21.76 14.77 -36.91
C GLY A 82 21.05 15.88 -37.70
N ALA A 83 19.72 16.00 -37.61
CA ALA A 83 19.01 17.18 -38.12
C ALA A 83 19.17 18.36 -37.13
N LYS A 84 19.38 19.58 -37.66
CA LYS A 84 19.64 20.81 -36.89
C LYS A 84 18.44 21.74 -36.93
#